data_AF-A0A9E1UZ79-F1
#
_entry.id   AF-A0A9E1UZ79-F1
#
_cell.length_a   1.000
_cell.length_b   1.000
_cell.length_c   1.000
_cell.angle_alpha   90.00
_cell.angle_beta   90.00
_cell.angle_gamma   90.00
#
_symmetry.space_group_name_H-M   'P 1'
#
loop_
_entity.id
_entity.type
_entity.pdbx_description
1 polymer ?
#
loop_
_entity_poly.entity_id
_entity_poly.type
_entity_poly.pdbx_seq_one_letter_code
_entity_poly.pdbx_strand_id
1 'polypeptide(L)' 'FKGWITHVHVKDSHCTADGYERTMFGEGSIDWAWCIANVDGSGYTGDYALEYEVEKVVPIAEGFPVWMERFLAL' A
#
# COMPACT_ATOMS: atom_id res chain seq x y z
N PHE A 1 3.98 1.41 18.66
CA PHE A 1 2.76 2.13 18.25
C PHE A 1 1.45 1.44 18.65
N LYS A 2 1.47 0.33 19.40
CA LYS A 2 0.24 -0.39 19.81
C LYS A 2 -0.75 0.53 20.51
N GLY A 3 -1.98 0.61 20.00
CA GLY A 3 -3.05 1.48 20.51
C GLY A 3 -2.97 2.96 20.09
N TRP A 4 -1.99 3.36 19.29
CA TRP A 4 -1.82 4.75 18.82
C TRP A 4 -1.96 4.91 17.30
N ILE A 5 -2.09 3.82 16.55
CA ILE A 5 -2.36 3.87 15.11
C ILE A 5 -3.83 4.25 14.94
N THR A 6 -4.09 5.44 14.41
CA THR A 6 -5.44 5.94 14.14
C THR A 6 -5.87 5.73 12.70
N HIS A 7 -4.93 5.66 11.77
CA HIS A 7 -5.19 5.53 10.33
C HIS A 7 -3.97 4.98 9.59
N VAL A 8 -4.20 4.26 8.48
CA VAL A 8 -3.15 3.68 7.64
C VAL A 8 -3.41 3.99 6.17
N HIS A 9 -2.40 4.53 5.50
CA HIS A 9 -2.37 4.71 4.06
C HIS A 9 -1.43 3.66 3.45
N VAL A 10 -1.86 3.03 2.37
CA VAL A 10 -1.13 1.99 1.66
C VAL A 10 -0.69 2.51 0.30
N LYS A 11 0.63 2.55 0.07
CA LYS A 11 1.28 3.04 -1.16
C LYS A 11 2.46 2.17 -1.49
N ASP A 12 2.58 1.67 -2.71
CA ASP A 12 3.79 0.93 -3.08
C ASP A 12 4.83 1.81 -3.79
N SER A 13 6.10 1.47 -3.57
CA SER A 13 7.21 2.28 -4.05
C SER A 13 8.53 1.51 -4.13
N HIS A 14 9.45 2.08 -4.90
CA HIS A 14 10.86 1.77 -4.84
C HIS A 14 11.61 2.86 -4.09
N CYS A 15 12.62 2.44 -3.31
CA CYS A 15 13.66 3.34 -2.82
C CYS A 15 14.89 3.12 -3.69
N THR A 16 15.13 4.05 -4.62
CA THR A 16 16.25 4.00 -5.56
C THR A 16 17.37 4.91 -5.07
N ALA A 17 18.52 4.89 -5.77
CA ALA A 17 19.61 5.83 -5.48
C ALA A 17 19.21 7.31 -5.68
N ASP A 18 18.25 7.56 -6.58
CA ASP A 18 17.75 8.89 -6.92
C ASP A 18 16.55 9.31 -6.05
N GLY A 19 16.07 8.41 -5.18
CA GLY A 19 15.08 8.70 -4.16
C GLY A 19 13.85 7.80 -4.23
N TYR A 20 12.71 8.37 -3.83
CA TYR A 20 11.43 7.69 -3.76
C TYR A 20 10.71 7.68 -5.11
N GLU A 21 10.35 6.50 -5.59
CA GLU A 21 9.60 6.32 -6.83
C GLU A 21 8.32 5.51 -6.56
N ARG A 22 7.16 6.06 -6.96
CA ARG A 22 5.86 5.40 -6.80
C ARG A 22 5.68 4.32 -7.86
N THR A 23 5.01 3.23 -7.50
CA THR A 23 4.71 2.15 -8.44
C THR A 23 3.36 1.50 -8.14
N MET A 24 2.93 0.57 -8.99
CA MET A 24 1.74 -0.24 -8.76
C MET A 24 1.92 -1.16 -7.55
N PHE A 25 0.83 -1.46 -6.85
CA PHE A 25 0.86 -2.38 -5.71
C PHE A 25 1.47 -3.74 -6.05
N GLY A 26 2.41 -4.22 -5.25
CA GLY A 26 3.11 -5.49 -5.44
C GLY A 26 4.26 -5.42 -6.45
N GLU A 27 4.48 -4.28 -7.10
CA GLU A 27 5.64 -4.09 -7.99
C GLU A 27 6.79 -3.38 -7.27
N GLY A 28 6.56 -2.82 -6.07
CA GLY A 28 7.55 -2.11 -5.30
C GLY A 28 8.51 -3.00 -4.51
N SER A 29 9.21 -2.37 -3.58
CA SER A 29 10.21 -3.02 -2.73
C SER A 29 9.71 -3.29 -1.30
N ILE A 30 8.44 -3.01 -1.02
CA ILE A 30 7.85 -3.15 0.32
C ILE A 30 7.28 -4.56 0.51
N ASP A 31 7.62 -5.20 1.63
CA ASP A 31 6.98 -6.44 2.07
C ASP A 31 5.61 -6.15 2.70
N TRP A 32 4.59 -6.03 1.84
CA TRP A 32 3.24 -5.67 2.29
C TRP A 32 2.58 -6.75 3.13
N ALA A 33 2.82 -8.03 2.86
CA ALA A 33 2.28 -9.11 3.67
C ALA A 33 2.78 -9.00 5.12
N TRP A 34 4.08 -8.75 5.31
CA TRP A 34 4.64 -8.51 6.63
C TRP A 34 4.09 -7.23 7.28
N CYS A 35 3.99 -6.13 6.53
CA CYS A 35 3.45 -4.86 7.04
C CYS A 35 2.02 -5.02 7.57
N ILE A 36 1.12 -5.60 6.77
CA ILE A 36 -0.29 -5.79 7.14
C ILE A 36 -0.40 -6.73 8.34
N ALA A 37 0.32 -7.85 8.35
CA ALA A 37 0.32 -8.78 9.48
C ALA A 37 0.75 -8.11 10.81
N ASN A 38 1.69 -7.17 10.76
CA ASN A 38 2.14 -6.44 11.95
C ASN A 38 1.15 -5.34 12.39
N VAL A 39 0.51 -4.65 11.44
CA VAL A 39 -0.54 -3.66 11.77
C VAL A 39 -1.74 -4.37 12.39
N ASP A 40 -2.23 -5.44 11.77
CA ASP A 40 -3.34 -6.25 12.29
C ASP A 40 -2.97 -6.88 13.65
N GLY A 41 -1.77 -7.43 13.77
CA GLY A 41 -1.24 -8.00 15.02
C GLY A 41 -1.09 -6.96 16.15
N SER A 42 -1.10 -5.67 15.84
CA SER A 42 -1.13 -4.59 16.83
C SER A 42 -2.52 -4.36 17.45
N GLY A 43 -3.57 -4.96 16.88
CA GLY A 43 -4.97 -4.78 17.25
C GLY A 43 -5.63 -3.61 16.52
N TYR A 44 -5.10 -3.21 15.36
CA TYR A 44 -5.74 -2.21 14.51
C TYR A 44 -7.04 -2.79 13.92
N THR A 45 -8.10 -1.99 13.91
CA THR A 45 -9.43 -2.41 13.39
C THR A 45 -10.04 -1.36 12.46
N GLY A 46 -9.24 -0.37 12.03
CA GLY A 46 -9.69 0.65 11.09
C GLY A 46 -9.50 0.21 9.65
N ASP A 47 -9.96 1.06 8.73
CA ASP A 47 -9.82 0.81 7.29
C ASP A 47 -8.41 1.15 6.78
N TYR A 48 -7.94 0.36 5.82
CA TYR A 48 -6.76 0.68 5.03
C TYR A 48 -7.15 1.60 3.86
N ALA A 49 -6.62 2.82 3.85
CA ALA A 49 -6.77 3.72 2.72
C ALA A 49 -5.78 3.34 1.61
N LEU A 50 -6.27 2.75 0.52
CA LEU A 50 -5.45 2.47 -0.67
C LEU A 50 -5.19 3.77 -1.43
N GLU A 51 -4.00 4.34 -1.28
CA GLU A 51 -3.62 5.60 -1.93
C GLU A 51 -2.95 5.33 -3.28
N TYR A 52 -3.80 5.19 -4.30
CA TYR A 52 -3.39 5.06 -5.68
C TYR A 52 -2.84 6.41 -6.21
N GLU A 53 -1.51 6.56 -6.21
CA GLU A 53 -0.80 7.79 -6.61
C GLU A 53 0.02 7.62 -7.91
N VAL A 54 -0.38 6.69 -8.78
CA VAL A 54 0.26 6.41 -10.07
C VAL A 54 -0.66 6.67 -11.26
N GLU A 55 -1.72 7.46 -11.06
CA GLU A 55 -2.77 7.76 -12.03
C GLU A 55 -2.29 8.46 -13.30
N LYS A 56 -1.13 9.11 -13.23
CA LYS A 56 -0.48 9.76 -14.37
C LYS A 56 0.25 8.77 -15.29
N VAL A 57 0.54 7.57 -14.79
CA VAL A 57 1.22 6.49 -15.53
C VAL A 57 0.19 5.45 -15.97
N VAL A 58 -0.68 5.03 -15.06
CA VAL A 58 -1.77 4.08 -15.32
C VAL A 58 -3.09 4.74 -14.91
N PRO A 59 -4.04 4.98 -15.83
CA PRO A 59 -5.31 5.60 -15.49
C PRO A 59 -6.04 4.90 -14.33
N ILE A 60 -6.67 5.67 -13.44
CA ILE A 60 -7.31 5.13 -12.23
C ILE A 60 -8.37 4.06 -12.54
N ALA A 61 -9.13 4.22 -13.62
CA ALA A 61 -10.17 3.27 -14.02
C ALA A 61 -9.61 1.89 -14.41
N GLU A 62 -8.34 1.83 -14.78
CA GLU A 62 -7.64 0.61 -15.20
C GLU A 62 -6.81 0.03 -14.05
N GLY A 63 -6.03 0.88 -13.37
CA GLY A 63 -5.10 0.42 -12.36
C GLY A 63 -5.70 0.20 -10.98
N PHE A 64 -6.72 0.97 -10.56
CA PHE A 64 -7.28 0.84 -9.22
C PHE A 64 -7.95 -0.52 -8.96
N PRO A 65 -8.73 -1.11 -9.90
CA PRO A 65 -9.26 -2.46 -9.71
C PRO A 65 -8.17 -3.51 -9.49
N VAL A 66 -7.08 -3.44 -10.26
CA VAL A 66 -5.92 -4.34 -10.12
C VAL A 66 -5.21 -4.11 -8.78
N TRP A 67 -5.06 -2.85 -8.37
CA TRP A 67 -4.48 -2.50 -7.07
C TRP A 67 -5.29 -3.11 -5.92
N MET A 68 -6.61 -2.98 -5.98
CA MET A 68 -7.53 -3.55 -4.99
C MET A 68 -7.42 -5.08 -4.96
N GLU A 69 -7.42 -5.75 -6.12
CA GLU A 69 -7.29 -7.20 -6.21
C GLU A 69 -5.98 -7.68 -5.56
N ARG A 70 -4.86 -7.02 -5.87
CA ARG A 70 -3.56 -7.39 -5.31
C ARG A 70 -3.48 -7.15 -3.80
N PHE A 71 -4.11 -6.09 -3.29
CA PHE A 71 -4.18 -5.83 -1.85
C PHE A 71 -5.02 -6.89 -1.12
N LEU A 72 -6.17 -7.27 -1.68
CA LEU A 72 -7.04 -8.30 -1.11
C LEU A 72 -6.44 -9.71 -1.16
N ALA A 73 -5.39 -9.91 -1.96
CA ALA A 73 -4.68 -11.18 -2.09
C ALA A 73 -3.53 -11.37 -1.08
N LEU A 74 -3.27 -10.37 -0.22
CA LEU A 74 -2.32 -10.46 0.90
C LEU A 74 -2.90 -11.28 2.06
#